data_AF-K7WG42-F1
#
_entry.id   AF-K7WG42-F1
#
_cell.length_a   1.000
_cell.length_b   1.000
_cell.length_c   1.000
_cell.angle_alpha   90.00
_cell.angle_beta   90.00
_cell.angle_gamma   90.00
#
_symmetry.space_group_name_H-M   'P 1'
#
loop_
_entity.id
_entity.type
_entity.pdbx_description
1 polymer ?
#
loop_
_entity_poly.entity_id
_entity_poly.type
_entity_poly.pdbx_seq_one_letter_code
_entity_poly.pdbx_strand_id
1 'polypeptide(L)'
;MLSVEWESRQLLEGVNLTELSKYRLSGVYIIWYEGIEERVVRIGQGIILDRLSVHRHTQEIMSYKEFGELFVTWTIVEPKLQNGIENYLGYTLKPLVAERFPDVVPIPVNLPLYLTHLSQ
;
A
#
# COMPACT_ATOMS: atom_id res chain seq x y z
N MET A 1 18.46 1.20 -6.34
CA MET A 1 17.14 1.60 -5.82
C MET A 1 16.44 2.37 -6.92
N LEU A 2 15.23 1.96 -7.29
CA LEU A 2 14.36 2.62 -8.26
C LEU A 2 13.63 3.78 -7.57
N SER A 3 13.62 4.98 -8.16
CA SER A 3 12.83 6.09 -7.64
C SER A 3 11.41 6.02 -8.23
N VAL A 4 10.40 6.10 -7.37
CA VAL A 4 8.99 6.13 -7.74
C VAL A 4 8.31 7.33 -7.08
N GLU A 5 7.29 7.86 -7.74
CA GLU A 5 6.48 8.96 -7.22
C GLU A 5 5.30 8.39 -6.44
N TRP A 6 5.29 8.64 -5.13
CA TRP A 6 4.20 8.25 -4.26
C TRP A 6 3.15 9.35 -4.20
N GLU A 7 1.89 8.96 -4.39
CA GLU A 7 0.77 9.87 -4.18
C GLU A 7 0.65 10.27 -2.71
N SER A 8 0.14 11.48 -2.47
CA SER A 8 -0.14 11.95 -1.11
C SER A 8 -1.06 10.97 -0.37
N ARG A 9 -0.85 10.81 0.94
CA ARG A 9 -1.70 9.93 1.75
C ARG A 9 -3.15 10.38 1.70
N GLN A 10 -4.08 9.42 1.64
CA GLN A 10 -5.51 9.66 1.69
C GLN A 10 -6.14 8.70 2.70
N LEU A 11 -7.25 9.10 3.33
CA LEU A 11 -8.04 8.19 4.17
C LEU A 11 -8.56 7.03 3.32
N LEU A 12 -8.37 5.79 3.75
CA LEU A 12 -8.75 4.59 2.98
C LEU A 12 -10.23 4.63 2.57
N GLU A 13 -11.12 5.00 3.49
CA GLU A 13 -12.56 5.15 3.23
C GLU A 13 -12.90 6.45 2.47
N GLY A 14 -12.04 7.46 2.58
CA GLY A 14 -12.22 8.78 1.95
C GLY A 14 -11.70 8.89 0.51
N VAL A 15 -10.87 7.94 0.03
CA VAL A 15 -10.36 7.97 -1.35
C VAL A 15 -11.52 8.07 -2.36
N ASN A 16 -11.43 9.01 -3.29
CA ASN A 16 -12.42 9.14 -4.36
C ASN A 16 -12.21 8.06 -5.44
N LEU A 17 -12.89 6.94 -5.27
CA LEU A 17 -12.82 5.80 -6.19
C LEU A 17 -13.28 6.14 -7.62
N THR A 18 -14.19 7.11 -7.77
CA THR A 18 -14.70 7.58 -9.07
C THR A 18 -13.63 8.34 -9.87
N GLU A 19 -12.71 9.03 -9.21
CA GLU A 19 -11.59 9.66 -9.90
C GLU A 19 -10.57 8.62 -10.36
N LEU A 20 -10.29 7.62 -9.52
CA LEU A 20 -9.40 6.51 -9.87
C LEU A 20 -9.94 5.65 -11.03
N SER A 21 -11.26 5.53 -11.16
CA SER A 21 -11.88 4.72 -12.22
C SER A 21 -11.63 5.27 -13.62
N LYS A 22 -11.38 6.58 -13.75
CA LYS A 22 -11.11 7.21 -15.05
C LYS A 22 -9.82 6.72 -15.69
N TYR A 23 -8.87 6.25 -14.87
CA TYR A 23 -7.50 5.96 -15.33
C TYR A 23 -7.09 4.49 -15.18
N ARG A 24 -7.92 3.65 -14.52
CA ARG A 24 -7.62 2.23 -14.20
C ARG A 24 -6.15 2.03 -13.79
N LEU A 25 -5.71 2.83 -12.82
CA LEU A 25 -4.31 2.90 -12.42
C LEU A 25 -3.82 1.55 -11.91
N SER A 26 -2.75 1.04 -12.52
CA SER A 26 -2.07 -0.18 -12.12
C SER A 26 -0.78 0.17 -11.41
N GLY A 27 -0.55 -0.40 -10.23
CA GLY A 27 0.60 -0.02 -9.42
C GLY A 27 0.70 -0.78 -8.11
N VAL A 28 1.41 -0.19 -7.16
CA VAL A 28 1.61 -0.71 -5.80
C VAL A 28 0.99 0.27 -4.81
N TYR A 29 0.35 -0.24 -3.77
CA TYR A 29 -0.28 0.55 -2.72
C TYR A 29 0.12 0.04 -1.33
N ILE A 30 0.08 0.93 -0.35
CA ILE A 30 0.34 0.64 1.05
C ILE A 30 -0.82 1.19 1.86
N ILE A 31 -1.37 0.36 2.75
CA ILE A 31 -2.38 0.72 3.76
C ILE A 31 -1.72 0.63 5.13
N TRP A 32 -1.90 1.66 5.96
CA TRP A 32 -1.36 1.73 7.31
C TRP A 32 -2.34 2.48 8.21
N TYR A 33 -2.16 2.39 9.52
CA TYR A 33 -2.83 3.30 10.46
C TYR A 33 -1.83 4.25 11.11
N GLU A 34 -2.28 5.46 11.39
CA GLU A 34 -1.59 6.45 12.22
C GLU A 34 -2.41 6.60 13.52
N GLY A 35 -1.77 6.31 14.66
CA GLY A 35 -2.41 6.28 15.98
C GLY A 35 -1.37 6.44 17.09
N ILE A 36 -1.51 5.67 18.19
CA ILE A 36 -0.49 5.63 19.26
C ILE A 36 0.85 5.09 18.74
N GLU A 37 0.78 4.12 17.83
CA GLU A 37 1.90 3.63 17.04
C GLU A 37 1.53 3.68 15.56
N GLU A 38 2.51 3.84 14.67
CA GLU A 38 2.29 3.75 13.23
C GLU A 38 2.72 2.37 12.72
N ARG A 39 1.83 1.66 12.04
CA ARG A 39 2.12 0.32 11.50
C ARG A 39 1.46 0.11 10.15
N VAL A 40 2.21 -0.54 9.25
CA VAL A 40 1.69 -0.95 7.95
C VAL A 40 0.75 -2.14 8.14
N VAL A 41 -0.46 -2.01 7.62
CA VAL A 41 -1.50 -3.04 7.67
C VAL A 41 -1.39 -3.96 6.46
N ARG A 42 -1.31 -3.40 5.25
CA ARG A 42 -1.30 -4.18 4.00
C ARG A 42 -0.47 -3.48 2.94
N ILE A 43 0.23 -4.26 2.13
CA ILE A 43 0.94 -3.80 0.93
C ILE A 43 0.42 -4.63 -0.21
N GLY A 44 0.01 -4.04 -1.33
CA GLY A 44 -0.42 -4.86 -2.46
C GLY A 44 -0.22 -4.17 -3.79
N GLN A 45 -0.58 -4.89 -4.84
CA GLN A 45 -0.38 -4.47 -6.23
C GLN A 45 -1.61 -4.75 -7.09
N GLY A 46 -1.57 -4.27 -8.34
CA GLY A 46 -2.60 -4.47 -9.36
C GLY A 46 -3.38 -3.19 -9.65
N ILE A 47 -4.62 -3.35 -10.11
CA ILE A 47 -5.52 -2.21 -10.38
C ILE A 47 -5.97 -1.63 -9.04
N ILE A 48 -5.45 -0.45 -8.70
CA ILE A 48 -5.55 0.14 -7.36
C ILE A 48 -7.01 0.31 -6.95
N LEU A 49 -7.85 0.85 -7.83
CA LEU A 49 -9.30 1.00 -7.59
C LEU A 49 -9.95 -0.31 -7.15
N ASP A 50 -9.74 -1.38 -7.92
CA ASP A 50 -10.38 -2.67 -7.69
C ASP A 50 -9.93 -3.24 -6.33
N ARG A 51 -8.64 -3.09 -6.01
CA ARG A 51 -8.07 -3.54 -4.73
C ARG A 51 -8.60 -2.74 -3.55
N LEU A 52 -8.61 -1.41 -3.61
CA LEU A 52 -9.11 -0.57 -2.52
C LEU A 52 -10.61 -0.76 -2.28
N SER A 53 -11.40 -0.99 -3.34
CA SER A 53 -12.84 -1.28 -3.23
C SER A 53 -13.10 -2.55 -2.41
N VAL A 54 -12.28 -3.58 -2.60
CA VAL A 54 -12.36 -4.83 -1.81
C VAL A 54 -11.90 -4.62 -0.38
N HIS A 55 -10.76 -3.94 -0.18
CA HIS A 55 -10.17 -3.77 1.15
C HIS A 55 -11.04 -2.95 2.11
N ARG A 56 -11.85 -2.02 1.61
CA ARG A 56 -12.85 -1.28 2.39
C ARG A 56 -13.91 -2.18 3.06
N HIS A 57 -14.06 -3.41 2.58
CA HIS A 57 -15.02 -4.38 3.09
C HIS A 57 -14.33 -5.61 3.70
N THR A 58 -12.99 -5.60 3.77
CA THR A 58 -12.21 -6.73 4.29
C THR A 58 -11.99 -6.56 5.79
N GLN A 59 -12.64 -7.41 6.59
CA GLN A 59 -12.64 -7.29 8.05
C GLN A 59 -11.23 -7.29 8.66
N GLU A 60 -10.31 -8.11 8.14
CA GLU A 60 -8.92 -8.21 8.61
C GLU A 60 -8.12 -6.91 8.45
N ILE A 61 -8.49 -6.06 7.48
CA ILE A 61 -7.86 -4.74 7.29
C ILE A 61 -8.61 -3.70 8.10
N MET A 62 -9.94 -3.71 8.04
CA MET A 62 -10.78 -2.67 8.63
C MET A 62 -10.84 -2.72 10.15
N SER A 63 -10.55 -3.86 10.79
CA SER A 63 -10.46 -3.94 12.25
C SER A 63 -9.39 -3.02 12.83
N TYR A 64 -8.30 -2.76 12.08
CA TYR A 64 -7.23 -1.88 12.54
C TYR A 64 -7.64 -0.41 12.72
N LYS A 65 -8.85 -0.03 12.28
CA LYS A 65 -9.44 1.27 12.63
C LYS A 65 -9.60 1.49 14.14
N GLU A 66 -9.61 0.42 14.94
CA GLU A 66 -9.64 0.53 16.41
C GLU A 66 -8.37 1.18 16.98
N PHE A 67 -7.25 1.13 16.24
CA PHE A 67 -5.96 1.68 16.65
C PHE A 67 -5.66 3.07 16.08
N GLY A 68 -6.43 3.54 15.09
CA GLY A 68 -6.21 4.82 14.42
C GLY A 68 -6.92 4.92 13.07
N GLU A 69 -6.80 6.06 12.40
CA GLU A 69 -7.34 6.22 11.05
C GLU A 69 -6.51 5.40 10.05
N LEU A 70 -7.19 4.69 9.13
CA LEU A 70 -6.52 3.98 8.05
C LEU A 70 -6.25 4.91 6.88
N PHE A 71 -4.98 5.00 6.50
CA PHE A 71 -4.50 5.72 5.34
C PHE A 71 -4.06 4.78 4.23
N VAL A 72 -4.01 5.33 3.03
CA VAL A 72 -3.47 4.67 1.84
C VAL A 72 -2.68 5.65 0.99
N THR A 73 -1.62 5.15 0.37
CA THR A 73 -0.79 5.80 -0.65
C THR A 73 -0.49 4.75 -1.71
N TRP A 74 -0.21 5.20 -2.92
CA TRP A 74 0.11 4.33 -4.03
C TRP A 74 1.08 5.00 -4.99
N THR A 75 1.64 4.19 -5.88
CA THR A 75 2.48 4.64 -6.99
C THR A 75 2.13 3.84 -8.23
N ILE A 76 2.10 4.50 -9.38
CA ILE A 76 1.80 3.88 -10.67
C ILE A 76 3.09 3.30 -11.23
N VAL A 77 3.12 2.00 -11.50
CA VAL A 77 4.30 1.30 -12.00
C VAL A 77 3.90 0.20 -12.99
N GLU A 78 4.79 -0.07 -13.94
CA GLU A 78 4.57 -1.12 -14.94
C GLU A 78 4.35 -2.49 -14.27
N PRO A 79 3.39 -3.31 -14.75
CA PRO A 79 3.07 -4.62 -14.17
C PRO A 79 4.27 -5.53 -13.93
N LYS A 80 5.29 -5.47 -14.80
CA LYS A 80 6.52 -6.27 -14.69
C LYS A 80 7.38 -5.94 -13.46
N LEU A 81 7.21 -4.76 -12.87
CA LEU A 81 7.98 -4.30 -11.70
C LEU A 81 7.24 -4.55 -10.39
N GLN A 82 5.91 -4.65 -10.43
CA GLN A 82 5.07 -4.64 -9.23
C GLN A 82 5.42 -5.79 -8.26
N ASN A 83 5.66 -7.01 -8.76
CA ASN A 83 6.00 -8.16 -7.91
C ASN A 83 7.29 -7.93 -7.10
N GLY A 84 8.34 -7.39 -7.75
CA GLY A 84 9.61 -7.11 -7.10
C GLY A 84 9.50 -5.97 -6.09
N ILE A 85 8.70 -4.96 -6.39
CA ILE A 85 8.44 -3.84 -5.47
C ILE A 85 7.61 -4.32 -4.27
N GLU A 86 6.54 -5.11 -4.48
CA GLU A 86 5.73 -5.67 -3.39
C GLU A 86 6.57 -6.55 -2.46
N ASN A 87 7.45 -7.40 -3.00
CA ASN A 87 8.37 -8.21 -2.21
C ASN A 87 9.30 -7.33 -1.35
N TYR A 88 9.98 -6.36 -1.98
CA TYR A 88 10.86 -5.45 -1.26
C TYR A 88 10.15 -4.73 -0.11
N LEU A 89 9.01 -4.10 -0.40
CA LEU A 89 8.23 -3.38 0.61
C LEU A 89 7.70 -4.32 1.70
N GLY A 90 7.30 -5.54 1.34
CA GLY A 90 6.87 -6.57 2.27
C GLY A 90 7.94 -6.95 3.28
N TYR A 91 9.18 -7.14 2.81
CA TYR A 91 10.32 -7.42 3.66
C TYR A 91 10.72 -6.21 4.53
N THR A 92 10.74 -5.01 3.94
CA THR A 92 11.16 -3.77 4.62
C THR A 92 10.16 -3.29 5.68
N LEU A 93 8.86 -3.31 5.38
CA LEU A 93 7.83 -2.69 6.22
C LEU A 93 7.03 -3.70 7.07
N LYS A 94 7.15 -5.01 6.80
CA LYS A 94 6.57 -6.11 7.60
C LYS A 94 5.08 -5.87 7.96
N PRO A 95 4.18 -5.82 6.96
CA PRO A 95 2.79 -5.51 7.21
C PRO A 95 2.10 -6.55 8.08
N LEU A 96 1.11 -6.10 8.84
CA LEU A 96 0.35 -6.92 9.78
C LEU A 96 -0.51 -7.99 9.08
N VAL A 97 -1.02 -7.67 7.89
CA VAL A 97 -1.83 -8.57 7.05
C VAL A 97 -1.06 -8.87 5.77
N ALA A 98 -0.60 -10.11 5.65
CA ALA A 98 0.12 -10.61 4.47
C ALA A 98 -0.32 -12.05 4.13
N GLU A 99 -0.87 -12.27 2.94
CA GLU A 99 -1.28 -13.61 2.49
C GLU A 99 -0.10 -14.41 1.90
N ARG A 100 0.86 -13.72 1.26
CA ARG A 100 2.22 -14.15 0.85
C ARG A 100 2.78 -13.09 -0.11
N PHE A 101 4.06 -12.76 0.01
CA PHE A 101 4.71 -11.91 -0.99
C PHE A 101 5.15 -12.74 -2.21
N PRO A 102 5.19 -12.15 -3.42
CA PRO A 102 5.72 -12.84 -4.59
C PRO A 102 7.16 -13.29 -4.34
N ASP A 103 7.46 -14.57 -4.56
CA ASP A 103 8.83 -15.12 -4.44
C ASP A 103 9.63 -14.77 -5.70
N VAL A 104 10.04 -13.51 -5.79
CA VAL A 104 10.80 -12.94 -6.91
C VAL A 104 11.94 -12.07 -6.38
N VAL A 105 12.90 -11.72 -7.24
CA VAL A 105 13.97 -10.79 -6.88
C VAL A 105 13.37 -9.44 -6.44
N PRO A 106 13.63 -8.97 -5.21
CA PRO A 106 13.10 -7.70 -4.73
C PRO A 106 13.67 -6.52 -5.53
N ILE A 107 12.84 -5.52 -5.79
CA ILE A 107 13.21 -4.27 -6.46
C ILE A 107 13.13 -3.15 -5.42
N PRO A 108 14.27 -2.68 -4.87
CA PRO A 108 14.29 -1.62 -3.88
C PRO A 108 13.76 -0.30 -4.44
N VAL A 109 12.85 0.34 -3.71
CA VAL A 109 12.30 1.67 -4.04
C VAL A 109 12.43 2.64 -2.85
N ASN A 110 12.36 3.95 -3.11
CA ASN A 110 12.17 4.92 -2.03
C ASN A 110 10.83 4.67 -1.31
N LEU A 111 10.80 4.89 0.00
CA LEU A 111 9.57 4.80 0.80
C LEU A 111 8.74 6.09 0.67
N PRO A 112 7.40 6.02 0.84
CA PRO A 112 6.60 7.22 1.04
C PRO A 112 7.14 8.02 2.23
N LEU A 113 7.08 9.35 2.17
CA LEU A 113 7.65 10.25 3.19
C LEU A 113 7.22 9.87 4.61
N TYR A 114 5.95 9.51 4.78
CA TYR A 114 5.34 9.16 6.07
C TYR A 114 5.86 7.84 6.65
N LEU A 115 6.35 6.91 5.83
CA LEU A 115 6.74 5.56 6.26
C LEU A 115 8.26 5.37 6.36
N THR A 116 9.05 6.41 6.10
CA THR A 116 10.52 6.34 6.08
C THR A 116 11.11 5.85 7.41
N HIS A 117 10.52 6.27 8.52
CA HIS A 117 10.96 5.91 9.88
C HIS A 117 10.61 4.48 10.29
N LEU A 118 9.78 3.77 9.52
CA LEU A 118 9.40 2.38 9.79
C LEU A 118 10.38 1.35 9.18
N SER A 119 11.31 1.80 8.34
CA SER A 119 12.39 0.94 7.87
C SER A 119 13.41 0.69 8.98
N GLN A 120 13.54 -0.57 9.40
CA GLN A 120 14.55 -1.04 10.36
C GLN A 120 15.69 -1.75 9.64
#